data_AF-A0A1X1TRU3-F1
#
_entry.id   AF-A0A1X1TRU3-F1
#
_cell.length_a   1.000
_cell.length_b   1.000
_cell.length_c   1.000
_cell.angle_alpha   90.00
_cell.angle_beta   90.00
_cell.angle_gamma   90.00
#
_symmetry.space_group_name_H-M   'P 1'
#
loop_
_entity.id
_entity.type
_entity.pdbx_description
1 polymer ?
#
loop_
_entity_poly.entity_id
_entity_poly.type
_entity_poly.pdbx_seq_one_letter_code
_entity_poly.pdbx_strand_id
1 'polypeptide(L)'
;MRVLRRGTDSGAAGRTLIPARMAAAAAGAVVVGLHPLLTAAPAQADWDWLFDVAEPAAVAGSAADGFDLGSLMALVQSFTEQLDPATNQLFSDVIDAVLAVPGANQFDTAEWLNQFIYAPLHEGLQQWLASPFGELSLGLINAPFVALFGRDLIGDGIDGFDGVNTSLLGQWGWFGDAGDGGFLFGDGGAGIAGIDGVGGAGGDAGFFGNGGAGGLGGEGAAGGDGGAGGWFMGVGGTGGTGGAGETGGTGGTGGVGIGFLLGTGGTGGTGGDGDIGGDGGVGGAGAWWLGRGGDGGLGGQGGDEAESGGDGGAGGAGGVLFGRGGDGGLGGQGGAGGLGGAGGFLGAAGISAAPYVQHTQWVTYDGGTSLRVYPTGTGRTEAGELGTLRQGEQAWSEVVKRNPEANTAGMRAQFLCHWQFVEFIQPGKTSWNLEPWRPDVSTLDLLANGCNPGGAEEPF
;
A
#
# COMPACT_ATOMS: atom_id res chain seq x y z
N MET A 1 26.35 -72.38 -17.41
CA MET A 1 27.11 -71.20 -17.88
C MET A 1 26.66 -70.04 -17.01
N ARG A 2 27.33 -69.57 -15.95
CA ARG A 2 28.75 -69.24 -15.71
C ARG A 2 29.29 -68.22 -16.71
N VAL A 3 29.14 -66.93 -16.40
CA VAL A 3 30.20 -65.93 -16.57
C VAL A 3 30.24 -65.07 -15.30
N LEU A 4 31.43 -65.04 -14.70
CA LEU A 4 31.85 -64.27 -13.53
C LEU A 4 32.88 -63.23 -14.00
N ARG A 5 32.85 -62.02 -13.43
CA ARG A 5 33.99 -61.15 -13.08
C ARG A 5 33.55 -60.36 -11.83
N ARG A 6 34.05 -60.56 -10.59
CA ARG A 6 35.41 -60.40 -9.98
C ARG A 6 35.97 -59.02 -10.32
N GLY A 7 36.36 -58.11 -9.42
CA GLY A 7 36.63 -57.99 -7.97
C GLY A 7 37.24 -56.57 -7.79
N THR A 8 37.57 -55.96 -6.64
CA THR A 8 37.64 -56.27 -5.20
C THR A 8 37.96 -54.94 -4.48
N ASP A 9 37.39 -54.77 -3.29
CA ASP A 9 37.91 -54.19 -2.03
C ASP A 9 38.64 -52.83 -1.96
N SER A 10 38.12 -51.92 -1.13
CA SER A 10 38.62 -51.63 0.25
C SER A 10 38.22 -50.23 0.73
N GLY A 11 37.79 -50.11 1.99
CA GLY A 11 37.91 -48.85 2.74
C GLY A 11 36.67 -48.41 3.52
N ALA A 12 36.50 -48.95 4.73
CA ALA A 12 35.55 -48.45 5.71
C ALA A 12 35.95 -47.08 6.27
N ALA A 13 35.00 -46.16 6.41
CA ALA A 13 35.02 -45.10 7.42
C ALA A 13 33.59 -44.59 7.65
N GLY A 14 32.98 -45.00 8.77
CA GLY A 14 31.67 -44.52 9.20
C GLY A 14 31.73 -43.06 9.65
N ARG A 15 30.72 -42.27 9.27
CA ARG A 15 30.44 -40.96 9.88
C ARG A 15 28.93 -40.84 10.09
N THR A 16 28.54 -41.24 11.30
CA THR A 16 27.26 -40.93 11.93
C THR A 16 27.26 -39.45 12.29
N LEU A 17 26.32 -38.67 11.78
CA LEU A 17 26.09 -37.29 12.22
C LEU A 17 25.18 -37.31 13.45
N ILE A 18 25.74 -36.91 14.58
CA ILE A 18 25.06 -36.67 15.87
C ILE A 18 24.64 -35.19 15.89
N PRO A 19 23.41 -34.85 16.33
CA PRO A 19 23.04 -33.46 16.59
C PRO A 19 23.68 -33.00 17.91
N ALA A 20 24.51 -31.96 17.84
CA ALA A 20 25.11 -31.35 19.03
C ALA A 20 24.05 -30.56 19.81
N ARG A 21 23.84 -30.97 21.05
CA ARG A 21 23.26 -30.18 22.15
C ARG A 21 24.37 -29.89 23.17
N MET A 22 24.16 -28.81 23.95
CA MET A 22 24.82 -28.44 25.23
C MET A 22 26.19 -27.75 25.14
N ALA A 23 26.57 -26.76 25.96
CA ALA A 23 25.96 -26.09 27.11
C ALA A 23 26.79 -24.86 27.56
N ALA A 24 26.20 -24.03 28.45
CA ALA A 24 26.76 -23.20 29.55
C ALA A 24 26.16 -21.76 29.51
N ALA A 25 25.33 -21.22 30.43
CA ALA A 25 25.32 -21.16 31.92
C ALA A 25 26.60 -20.52 32.50
N ALA A 26 26.62 -19.55 33.43
CA ALA A 26 25.65 -18.80 34.23
C ALA A 26 26.38 -17.62 34.95
N ALA A 27 25.61 -16.77 35.65
CA ALA A 27 25.92 -15.96 36.87
C ALA A 27 25.66 -14.44 36.71
N GLY A 28 24.88 -13.76 37.55
CA GLY A 28 24.16 -14.12 38.79
C GLY A 28 22.96 -13.16 39.01
N ALA A 29 21.80 -13.59 39.50
CA ALA A 29 21.41 -14.10 40.83
C ALA A 29 21.13 -12.96 41.86
N VAL A 30 19.87 -12.62 42.19
CA VAL A 30 18.90 -13.24 43.18
C VAL A 30 18.85 -12.36 44.46
N VAL A 31 17.70 -11.99 45.05
CA VAL A 31 16.87 -12.67 46.10
C VAL A 31 15.53 -11.89 46.20
N VAL A 32 14.35 -12.44 45.85
CA VAL A 32 13.34 -13.23 46.61
C VAL A 32 12.67 -12.52 47.81
N GLY A 33 11.32 -12.51 47.83
CA GLY A 33 10.54 -12.29 49.05
C GLY A 33 9.01 -12.21 48.89
N LEU A 34 8.35 -13.37 48.78
CA LEU A 34 7.02 -13.76 49.32
C LEU A 34 5.85 -12.75 49.42
N HIS A 35 4.71 -13.13 48.83
CA HIS A 35 3.36 -12.52 48.94
C HIS A 35 2.82 -12.41 50.38
N PRO A 36 1.81 -11.54 50.60
CA PRO A 36 0.46 -12.08 50.74
C PRO A 36 -0.58 -11.35 49.87
N LEU A 37 -1.61 -12.10 49.46
CA LEU A 37 -2.89 -11.63 48.95
C LEU A 37 -3.42 -10.43 49.76
N LEU A 38 -3.55 -9.27 49.12
CA LEU A 38 -4.33 -8.12 49.58
C LEU A 38 -5.02 -7.48 48.37
N THR A 39 -6.32 -7.79 48.25
CA THR A 39 -7.41 -7.00 47.64
C THR A 39 -7.04 -6.05 46.50
N ALA A 40 -7.51 -6.38 45.29
CA ALA A 40 -7.64 -5.40 44.20
C ALA A 40 -8.38 -4.15 44.72
N ALA A 41 -7.77 -2.97 44.58
CA ALA A 41 -8.45 -1.71 44.78
C ALA A 41 -9.54 -1.55 43.70
N PRO A 42 -10.73 -1.02 44.03
CA PRO A 42 -11.75 -0.78 43.02
C PRO A 42 -11.24 0.29 42.05
N ALA A 43 -11.47 0.08 40.75
CA ALA A 43 -11.33 1.13 39.77
C ALA A 43 -12.21 2.33 40.17
N GLN A 44 -11.61 3.51 40.30
CA GLN A 44 -12.29 4.79 40.37
C GLN A 44 -11.75 5.58 39.18
N ALA A 45 -12.63 5.84 38.19
CA ALA A 45 -12.35 6.78 37.12
C ALA A 45 -12.59 8.19 37.66
N ASP A 46 -11.55 9.01 37.69
CA ASP A 46 -11.65 10.46 37.86
C ASP A 46 -11.21 11.10 36.53
N TRP A 47 -11.99 12.07 36.06
CA TRP A 47 -11.88 12.72 34.74
C TRP A 47 -11.48 14.19 34.86
N ASP A 48 -10.73 14.58 35.89
CA ASP A 48 -10.50 15.99 36.23
C ASP A 48 -9.24 16.61 35.60
N TRP A 49 -8.80 16.13 34.43
CA TRP A 49 -7.68 16.72 33.67
C TRP A 49 -8.09 17.41 32.35
N LEU A 50 -9.38 17.42 32.00
CA LEU A 50 -9.86 17.85 30.68
C LEU A 50 -10.15 19.37 30.52
N PHE A 51 -10.06 20.20 31.58
CA PHE A 51 -10.45 21.62 31.46
C PHE A 51 -9.56 22.63 32.20
N ASP A 52 -8.26 22.62 31.94
CA ASP A 52 -7.42 23.79 32.26
C ASP A 52 -6.28 24.00 31.25
N VAL A 53 -6.66 24.34 30.00
CA VAL A 53 -5.80 25.08 29.08
C VAL A 53 -6.67 26.14 28.38
N ALA A 54 -6.82 27.28 29.03
CA ALA A 54 -7.39 28.48 28.44
C ALA A 54 -6.28 29.31 27.76
N GLU A 55 -6.54 29.70 26.51
CA GLU A 55 -5.92 30.79 25.71
C GLU A 55 -4.54 30.53 25.06
N PRO A 56 -4.48 30.56 23.70
CA PRO A 56 -4.30 31.85 23.05
C PRO A 56 -5.22 32.03 21.82
N ALA A 57 -6.40 32.62 22.02
CA ALA A 57 -7.30 33.04 20.94
C ALA A 57 -7.05 34.50 20.50
N ALA A 58 -5.78 34.95 20.49
CA ALA A 58 -5.44 36.32 20.09
C ALA A 58 -4.15 36.33 19.26
N VAL A 59 -4.27 35.99 17.96
CA VAL A 59 -3.56 36.56 16.78
C VAL A 59 -4.20 35.91 15.53
N ALA A 60 -5.53 36.00 15.42
CA ALA A 60 -6.24 35.70 14.19
C ALA A 60 -6.74 37.02 13.61
N GLY A 61 -5.89 37.66 12.79
CA GLY A 61 -6.34 38.70 11.88
C GLY A 61 -7.35 38.08 10.89
N SER A 62 -8.48 38.75 10.72
CA SER A 62 -9.67 38.29 9.98
C SER A 62 -9.39 37.78 8.58
N ALA A 63 -9.90 36.59 8.29
CA ALA A 63 -9.92 35.89 7.00
C ALA A 63 -10.87 36.53 5.97
N ALA A 64 -10.65 37.80 5.61
CA ALA A 64 -11.47 38.49 4.60
C ALA A 64 -10.71 38.95 3.35
N ASP A 65 -9.37 38.95 3.37
CA ASP A 65 -8.56 39.18 2.18
C ASP A 65 -7.72 37.92 1.95
N GLY A 66 -7.74 37.38 0.72
CA GLY A 66 -7.09 36.12 0.37
C GLY A 66 -5.64 36.06 0.83
N PHE A 67 -5.20 34.84 1.17
CA PHE A 67 -3.85 34.55 1.64
C PHE A 67 -2.82 34.89 0.54
N ASP A 68 -2.16 36.04 0.65
CA ASP A 68 -1.12 36.48 -0.29
C ASP A 68 0.25 35.90 0.14
N LEU A 69 0.67 34.83 -0.56
CA LEU A 69 1.95 34.15 -0.37
C LEU A 69 3.15 35.08 -0.59
N GLY A 70 3.02 36.16 -1.36
CA GLY A 70 4.06 37.17 -1.51
C GLY A 70 4.29 37.98 -0.23
N SER A 71 3.21 38.36 0.48
CA SER A 71 3.32 39.02 1.79
C SER A 71 3.73 38.06 2.90
N LEU A 72 3.34 36.78 2.81
CA LEU A 72 3.82 35.74 3.71
C LEU A 72 5.33 35.52 3.55
N MET A 73 5.84 35.46 2.32
CA MET A 73 7.28 35.30 2.06
C MET A 73 8.09 36.53 2.48
N ALA A 74 7.54 37.75 2.32
CA ALA A 74 8.16 38.96 2.83
C ALA A 74 8.17 39.00 4.38
N LEU A 75 7.11 38.49 5.03
CA LEU A 75 7.04 38.35 6.48
C LEU A 75 8.03 37.31 6.99
N VAL A 76 8.14 36.16 6.32
CA VAL A 76 9.11 35.09 6.64
C VAL A 76 10.54 35.60 6.46
N GLN A 77 10.87 36.26 5.34
CA GLN A 77 12.18 36.88 5.12
C GLN A 77 12.50 37.95 6.17
N SER A 78 11.52 38.78 6.55
CA SER A 78 11.71 39.78 7.61
C SER A 78 11.95 39.17 9.00
N PHE A 79 11.46 37.95 9.22
CA PHE A 79 11.74 37.15 10.41
C PHE A 79 13.12 36.49 10.32
N THR A 80 13.51 35.95 9.16
CA THR A 80 14.80 35.29 8.93
C THR A 80 15.98 36.25 9.06
N GLU A 81 15.85 37.51 8.62
CA GLU A 81 16.89 38.54 8.78
C GLU A 81 17.09 39.00 10.26
N GLN A 82 16.12 38.72 11.14
CA GLN A 82 16.17 39.07 12.56
C GLN A 82 16.72 37.95 13.45
N LEU A 83 16.96 36.76 12.89
CA LEU A 83 17.42 35.60 13.64
C LEU A 83 18.93 35.42 13.51
N ASP A 84 19.59 35.09 14.61
CA ASP A 84 21.02 34.77 14.59
C ASP A 84 21.27 33.42 13.89
N PRO A 85 22.50 33.15 13.40
CA PRO A 85 22.83 31.92 12.66
C PRO A 85 22.47 30.62 13.37
N ALA A 86 22.49 30.57 14.72
CA ALA A 86 22.12 29.39 15.48
C ALA A 86 20.60 29.15 15.49
N THR A 87 19.79 30.22 15.43
CA THR A 87 18.34 30.10 15.33
C THR A 87 17.90 29.75 13.91
N ASN A 88 18.64 30.21 12.88
CA ASN A 88 18.45 29.77 11.50
C ASN A 88 18.78 28.27 11.34
N GLN A 89 19.87 27.82 11.98
CA GLN A 89 20.23 26.41 12.05
C GLN A 89 19.14 25.60 12.77
N LEU A 90 18.56 26.11 13.86
CA LEU A 90 17.45 25.44 14.55
C LEU A 90 16.19 25.32 13.66
N PHE A 91 15.86 26.33 12.85
CA PHE A 91 14.75 26.25 11.90
C PHE A 91 15.05 25.29 10.74
N SER A 92 16.28 25.30 10.20
CA SER A 92 16.75 24.32 9.22
C SER A 92 16.72 22.90 9.80
N ASP A 93 17.16 22.71 11.03
CA ASP A 93 17.15 21.43 11.74
C ASP A 93 15.72 20.99 12.10
N VAL A 94 14.78 21.92 12.32
CA VAL A 94 13.35 21.62 12.50
C VAL A 94 12.68 21.26 11.18
N ILE A 95 13.00 21.94 10.08
CA ILE A 95 12.52 21.58 8.75
C ILE A 95 13.12 20.25 8.31
N ASP A 96 14.42 20.07 8.48
CA ASP A 96 15.12 18.80 8.23
C ASP A 96 14.63 17.73 9.21
N ALA A 97 14.26 18.03 10.46
CA ALA A 97 13.63 17.05 11.36
C ALA A 97 12.18 16.76 10.96
N VAL A 98 11.42 17.71 10.44
CA VAL A 98 10.08 17.45 9.87
C VAL A 98 10.18 16.62 8.59
N LEU A 99 11.27 16.78 7.83
CA LEU A 99 11.59 16.01 6.61
C LEU A 99 12.36 14.70 6.88
N ALA A 100 13.03 14.55 8.03
CA ALA A 100 13.88 13.42 8.44
C ALA A 100 13.37 12.64 9.65
N VAL A 101 12.26 13.06 10.28
CA VAL A 101 11.36 12.14 10.94
C VAL A 101 11.08 11.05 9.89
N PRO A 102 11.27 9.75 10.19
CA PRO A 102 10.69 8.70 9.34
C PRO A 102 9.21 9.05 9.28
N GLY A 103 8.79 9.58 8.13
CA GLY A 103 7.73 10.58 8.10
C GLY A 103 6.49 10.14 8.86
N ALA A 104 5.65 11.09 9.25
CA ALA A 104 4.24 10.83 9.52
C ALA A 104 3.54 10.02 8.39
N ASN A 105 4.24 9.77 7.27
CA ASN A 105 3.89 9.03 6.07
C ASN A 105 4.51 7.60 5.97
N GLN A 106 5.15 7.08 7.03
CA GLN A 106 5.74 5.71 7.04
C GLN A 106 5.14 4.76 8.09
N PHE A 107 4.46 5.27 9.12
CA PHE A 107 3.69 4.39 10.00
C PHE A 107 2.32 4.13 9.38
N ASP A 108 2.24 3.07 8.58
CA ASP A 108 0.98 2.54 8.07
C ASP A 108 0.22 1.91 9.24
N THR A 109 -0.60 2.72 9.90
CA THR A 109 -1.42 2.33 11.06
C THR A 109 -2.36 1.18 10.73
N ALA A 110 -2.88 1.16 9.49
CA ALA A 110 -3.73 0.09 9.00
C ALA A 110 -2.93 -1.21 8.86
N GLU A 111 -1.73 -1.15 8.29
CA GLU A 111 -0.85 -2.33 8.21
C GLU A 111 -0.36 -2.80 9.60
N TRP A 112 -0.07 -1.88 10.52
CA TRP A 112 0.31 -2.25 11.88
C TRP A 112 -0.84 -2.94 12.62
N LEU A 113 -2.06 -2.40 12.55
CA LEU A 113 -3.26 -3.05 13.11
C LEU A 113 -3.51 -4.40 12.44
N ASN A 114 -3.31 -4.48 11.13
CA ASN A 114 -3.43 -5.73 10.39
C ASN A 114 -2.44 -6.78 10.91
N GLN A 115 -1.15 -6.46 10.93
CA GLN A 115 -0.08 -7.38 11.27
C GLN A 115 -0.10 -7.84 12.73
N PHE A 116 -0.44 -6.94 13.67
CA PHE A 116 -0.29 -7.22 15.10
C PHE A 116 -1.61 -7.54 15.82
N ILE A 117 -2.77 -7.17 15.25
CA ILE A 117 -4.07 -7.37 15.88
C ILE A 117 -4.96 -8.28 15.02
N TYR A 118 -5.22 -7.90 13.77
CA TYR A 118 -6.19 -8.61 12.94
C TYR A 118 -5.67 -9.98 12.47
N ALA A 119 -4.52 -10.02 11.79
CA ALA A 119 -3.99 -11.25 11.20
C ALA A 119 -3.77 -12.37 12.24
N PRO A 120 -3.20 -12.12 13.44
CA PRO A 120 -3.09 -13.17 14.46
C PRO A 120 -4.44 -13.64 15.01
N LEU A 121 -5.41 -12.73 15.16
CA LEU A 121 -6.75 -13.07 15.62
C LEU A 121 -7.50 -13.88 14.56
N HIS A 122 -7.44 -13.45 13.31
CA HIS A 122 -7.99 -14.12 12.14
C HIS A 122 -7.42 -15.53 12.01
N GLU A 123 -6.10 -15.67 12.03
CA GLU A 123 -5.42 -16.97 11.97
C GLU A 123 -5.87 -17.90 13.11
N GLY A 124 -5.95 -17.38 14.35
CA GLY A 124 -6.41 -18.16 15.50
C GLY A 124 -7.87 -18.62 15.38
N LEU A 125 -8.74 -17.80 14.81
CA LEU A 125 -10.14 -18.14 14.57
C LEU A 125 -10.28 -19.14 13.41
N GLN A 126 -9.50 -19.00 12.35
CA GLN A 126 -9.41 -19.96 11.24
C GLN A 126 -8.92 -21.34 11.72
N GLN A 127 -7.91 -21.36 12.58
CA GLN A 127 -7.45 -22.60 13.23
C GLN A 127 -8.53 -23.24 14.10
N TRP A 128 -9.37 -22.42 14.76
CA TRP A 128 -10.48 -22.94 15.55
C TRP A 128 -11.61 -23.51 14.69
N LEU A 129 -11.97 -22.85 13.57
CA LEU A 129 -12.94 -23.37 12.60
C LEU A 129 -12.54 -24.76 12.08
N ALA A 130 -11.27 -24.91 11.71
CA ALA A 130 -10.71 -26.17 11.20
C ALA A 130 -10.44 -27.24 12.28
N SER A 131 -10.73 -26.95 13.56
CA SER A 131 -10.50 -27.90 14.65
C SER A 131 -11.65 -28.90 14.81
N PRO A 132 -11.41 -30.12 15.31
CA PRO A 132 -12.48 -31.10 15.55
C PRO A 132 -13.57 -30.60 16.53
N PHE A 133 -13.22 -29.70 17.44
CA PHE A 133 -14.18 -29.07 18.34
C PHE A 133 -15.00 -27.98 17.64
N GLY A 134 -14.37 -27.21 16.74
CA GLY A 134 -15.05 -26.29 15.82
C GLY A 134 -16.11 -27.04 15.02
N GLU A 135 -15.70 -28.03 14.22
CA GLU A 135 -16.61 -28.82 13.37
C GLU A 135 -17.81 -29.40 14.13
N LEU A 136 -17.59 -29.94 15.34
CA LEU A 136 -18.68 -30.49 16.18
C LEU A 136 -19.67 -29.43 16.65
N SER A 137 -19.18 -28.26 17.08
CA SER A 137 -20.01 -27.21 17.66
C SER A 137 -20.73 -26.37 16.60
N LEU A 138 -20.08 -26.13 15.46
CA LEU A 138 -20.61 -25.32 14.36
C LEU A 138 -21.84 -25.94 13.71
N GLY A 139 -21.88 -27.27 13.56
CA GLY A 139 -23.06 -27.94 12.99
C GLY A 139 -24.37 -27.67 13.76
N LEU A 140 -24.31 -27.53 15.08
CA LEU A 140 -25.48 -27.15 15.90
C LEU A 140 -25.77 -25.66 15.87
N ILE A 141 -24.71 -24.83 15.90
CA ILE A 141 -24.82 -23.37 15.94
C ILE A 141 -25.35 -22.82 14.61
N ASN A 142 -24.86 -23.34 13.48
CA ASN A 142 -25.18 -22.85 12.14
C ASN A 142 -26.50 -23.39 11.59
N ALA A 143 -26.97 -24.56 12.02
CA ALA A 143 -28.20 -25.17 11.51
C ALA A 143 -29.42 -24.23 11.40
N PRO A 144 -29.78 -23.42 12.44
CA PRO A 144 -30.88 -22.46 12.29
C PRO A 144 -30.59 -21.33 11.29
N PHE A 145 -29.33 -20.92 11.14
CA PHE A 145 -28.92 -19.86 10.22
C PHE A 145 -28.91 -20.33 8.78
N VAL A 146 -28.40 -21.54 8.50
CA VAL A 146 -28.49 -22.15 7.17
C VAL A 146 -29.95 -22.34 6.76
N ALA A 147 -30.81 -22.79 7.68
CA ALA A 147 -32.23 -22.97 7.37
C ALA A 147 -32.97 -21.66 7.06
N LEU A 148 -32.66 -20.58 7.79
CA LEU A 148 -33.33 -19.29 7.62
C LEU A 148 -32.70 -18.43 6.52
N PHE A 149 -31.38 -18.39 6.46
CA PHE A 149 -30.62 -17.44 5.64
C PHE A 149 -29.75 -18.12 4.58
N GLY A 150 -29.59 -19.45 4.60
CA GLY A 150 -28.77 -20.16 3.61
C GLY A 150 -27.27 -19.90 3.77
N ARG A 151 -26.87 -19.38 4.92
CA ARG A 151 -25.53 -18.93 5.26
C ARG A 151 -25.24 -19.24 6.71
N ASP A 152 -23.97 -19.52 7.01
CA ASP A 152 -23.52 -19.84 8.35
C ASP A 152 -23.54 -18.61 9.27
N LEU A 153 -23.69 -18.84 10.58
CA LEU A 153 -23.44 -17.79 11.56
C LEU A 153 -21.93 -17.59 11.74
N ILE A 154 -21.21 -18.71 11.80
CA ILE A 154 -19.76 -18.76 12.00
C ILE A 154 -19.20 -19.87 11.09
N GLY A 155 -18.30 -19.56 10.19
CA GLY A 155 -17.73 -20.52 9.25
C GLY A 155 -17.39 -19.85 7.92
N ASP A 156 -16.45 -20.41 7.17
CA ASP A 156 -16.08 -19.86 5.88
C ASP A 156 -17.12 -20.17 4.81
N GLY A 157 -17.13 -19.34 3.77
CA GLY A 157 -17.94 -19.53 2.59
C GLY A 157 -17.46 -20.72 1.75
N ILE A 158 -18.37 -21.25 0.94
CA ILE A 158 -18.12 -22.38 0.05
C ILE A 158 -17.39 -21.88 -1.20
N ASP A 159 -16.19 -22.39 -1.42
CA ASP A 159 -15.43 -22.15 -2.67
C ASP A 159 -16.22 -22.60 -3.90
N GLY A 160 -16.23 -21.75 -4.92
CA GLY A 160 -16.88 -21.99 -6.20
C GLY A 160 -18.40 -22.01 -6.13
N PHE A 161 -19.01 -21.43 -5.08
CA PHE A 161 -20.45 -21.38 -4.96
C PHE A 161 -21.07 -20.59 -6.12
N ASP A 162 -21.88 -21.28 -6.92
CA ASP A 162 -22.64 -20.73 -8.05
C ASP A 162 -24.16 -20.97 -7.90
N GLY A 163 -24.56 -21.44 -6.72
CA GLY A 163 -25.93 -21.79 -6.39
C GLY A 163 -26.80 -20.55 -6.13
N VAL A 164 -28.11 -20.74 -6.18
CA VAL A 164 -29.07 -19.72 -5.72
C VAL A 164 -29.41 -20.00 -4.27
N ASN A 165 -29.39 -18.97 -3.43
CA ASN A 165 -29.87 -19.10 -2.06
C ASN A 165 -31.39 -19.30 -2.04
N THR A 166 -31.86 -20.50 -1.67
CA THR A 166 -33.29 -20.83 -1.61
C THR A 166 -33.84 -20.93 -0.18
N SER A 167 -33.10 -20.43 0.81
CA SER A 167 -33.54 -20.43 2.21
C SER A 167 -34.70 -19.44 2.45
N LEU A 168 -35.38 -19.57 3.58
CA LEU A 168 -36.63 -18.84 3.87
C LEU A 168 -36.51 -17.31 3.72
N LEU A 169 -35.40 -16.74 4.20
CA LEU A 169 -35.08 -15.32 4.17
C LEU A 169 -33.93 -15.02 3.20
N GLY A 170 -33.02 -15.96 2.95
CA GLY A 170 -31.89 -15.74 2.04
C GLY A 170 -32.29 -15.62 0.57
N GLN A 171 -33.44 -16.16 0.17
CA GLN A 171 -33.99 -16.01 -1.20
C GLN A 171 -34.22 -14.57 -1.66
N TRP A 172 -34.19 -13.59 -0.74
CA TRP A 172 -34.30 -12.17 -1.06
C TRP A 172 -32.96 -11.53 -1.46
N GLY A 173 -31.84 -12.24 -1.32
CA GLY A 173 -30.49 -11.81 -1.73
C GLY A 173 -29.82 -10.79 -0.80
N TRP A 174 -30.52 -10.24 0.20
CA TRP A 174 -29.96 -9.20 1.09
C TRP A 174 -29.02 -9.74 2.17
N PHE A 175 -29.02 -11.06 2.39
CA PHE A 175 -28.28 -11.69 3.47
C PHE A 175 -27.03 -12.45 3.00
N GLY A 176 -26.75 -12.38 1.69
CA GLY A 176 -25.71 -13.18 1.06
C GLY A 176 -26.16 -14.60 0.73
N ASP A 177 -25.21 -15.44 0.37
CA ASP A 177 -25.39 -16.85 0.09
C ASP A 177 -24.35 -17.74 0.79
N ALA A 178 -24.25 -19.00 0.38
CA ALA A 178 -23.34 -19.95 1.01
C ALA A 178 -21.88 -19.78 0.55
N GLY A 179 -21.62 -18.99 -0.50
CA GLY A 179 -20.29 -18.55 -0.89
C GLY A 179 -19.74 -17.46 0.03
N ASP A 180 -20.59 -16.76 0.77
CA ASP A 180 -20.16 -15.75 1.75
C ASP A 180 -19.76 -16.37 3.08
N GLY A 181 -18.75 -15.78 3.74
CA GLY A 181 -18.33 -16.17 5.09
C GLY A 181 -19.42 -15.92 6.13
N GLY A 182 -19.40 -16.57 7.28
CA GLY A 182 -20.51 -16.52 8.24
C GLY A 182 -20.78 -15.13 8.83
N PHE A 183 -22.02 -14.84 9.22
CA PHE A 183 -22.44 -13.49 9.66
C PHE A 183 -21.57 -12.87 10.75
N LEU A 184 -21.07 -13.65 11.72
CA LEU A 184 -20.21 -13.16 12.81
C LEU A 184 -18.73 -13.32 12.50
N PHE A 185 -18.35 -14.47 11.95
CA PHE A 185 -16.98 -14.79 11.62
C PHE A 185 -16.93 -15.76 10.45
N GLY A 186 -16.04 -15.50 9.50
CA GLY A 186 -15.74 -16.40 8.40
C GLY A 186 -15.25 -15.63 7.18
N ASP A 187 -14.35 -16.28 6.45
CA ASP A 187 -13.86 -15.76 5.18
C ASP A 187 -14.85 -16.09 4.06
N GLY A 188 -14.91 -15.25 3.04
CA GLY A 188 -15.65 -15.57 1.82
C GLY A 188 -14.96 -16.70 1.04
N GLY A 189 -15.77 -17.54 0.41
CA GLY A 189 -15.30 -18.59 -0.49
C GLY A 189 -14.69 -18.01 -1.76
N ALA A 190 -13.70 -18.68 -2.32
CA ALA A 190 -13.12 -18.31 -3.60
C ALA A 190 -14.16 -18.41 -4.73
N GLY A 191 -14.11 -17.51 -5.70
CA GLY A 191 -14.97 -17.54 -6.87
C GLY A 191 -14.68 -18.72 -7.78
N ILE A 192 -15.70 -19.20 -8.48
CA ILE A 192 -15.55 -20.32 -9.42
C ILE A 192 -14.66 -19.91 -10.61
N ALA A 193 -13.74 -20.78 -11.03
CA ALA A 193 -12.98 -20.55 -12.25
C ALA A 193 -13.91 -20.61 -13.47
N GLY A 194 -13.87 -19.59 -14.31
CA GLY A 194 -14.69 -19.47 -15.51
C GLY A 194 -14.13 -20.29 -16.66
N ILE A 195 -14.20 -21.63 -16.61
CA ILE A 195 -13.55 -22.53 -17.59
C ILE A 195 -13.79 -22.14 -19.07
N ASP A 196 -14.94 -21.55 -19.41
CA ASP A 196 -15.25 -20.95 -20.73
C ASP A 196 -15.92 -19.55 -20.61
N GLY A 197 -15.64 -18.80 -19.55
CA GLY A 197 -16.36 -17.56 -19.27
C GLY A 197 -15.68 -16.68 -18.22
N VAL A 198 -16.39 -15.65 -17.79
CA VAL A 198 -15.90 -14.74 -16.74
C VAL A 198 -15.72 -15.54 -15.44
N GLY A 199 -14.63 -15.28 -14.73
CA GLY A 199 -14.43 -15.83 -13.39
C GLY A 199 -15.55 -15.41 -12.44
N GLY A 200 -16.01 -16.31 -11.58
CA GLY A 200 -17.00 -15.97 -10.55
C GLY A 200 -16.44 -14.99 -9.53
N ALA A 201 -17.29 -14.13 -8.98
CA ALA A 201 -16.88 -13.29 -7.86
C ALA A 201 -16.53 -14.15 -6.63
N GLY A 202 -15.56 -13.71 -5.84
CA GLY A 202 -15.34 -14.25 -4.50
C GLY A 202 -16.45 -13.81 -3.54
N GLY A 203 -16.77 -14.65 -2.56
CA GLY A 203 -17.78 -14.34 -1.56
C GLY A 203 -17.33 -13.24 -0.61
N ASP A 204 -18.29 -12.51 -0.05
CA ASP A 204 -18.04 -11.49 0.96
C ASP A 204 -17.83 -12.13 2.34
N ALA A 205 -16.99 -11.51 3.17
CA ALA A 205 -16.93 -11.86 4.59
C ALA A 205 -18.14 -11.33 5.39
N GLY A 206 -18.30 -11.83 6.62
CA GLY A 206 -19.32 -11.34 7.56
C GLY A 206 -18.88 -10.14 8.40
N PHE A 207 -19.15 -10.18 9.70
CA PHE A 207 -18.72 -9.11 10.62
C PHE A 207 -17.19 -9.06 10.77
N PHE A 208 -16.53 -10.22 10.83
CA PHE A 208 -15.09 -10.37 10.83
C PHE A 208 -14.67 -11.45 9.83
N GLY A 209 -13.67 -11.17 9.00
CA GLY A 209 -13.15 -12.12 8.02
C GLY A 209 -12.60 -11.44 6.77
N ASN A 210 -11.93 -12.23 5.94
CA ASN A 210 -11.43 -11.79 4.65
C ASN A 210 -12.42 -12.13 3.53
N GLY A 211 -12.54 -11.25 2.55
CA GLY A 211 -13.29 -11.57 1.34
C GLY A 211 -12.59 -12.68 0.55
N GLY A 212 -13.39 -13.47 -0.17
CA GLY A 212 -12.91 -14.55 -1.03
C GLY A 212 -12.20 -13.99 -2.26
N ALA A 213 -11.20 -14.73 -2.76
CA ALA A 213 -10.55 -14.37 -4.01
C ALA A 213 -11.53 -14.54 -5.19
N GLY A 214 -11.46 -13.65 -6.17
CA GLY A 214 -12.19 -13.83 -7.43
C GLY A 214 -11.66 -15.02 -8.24
N GLY A 215 -12.55 -15.67 -8.97
CA GLY A 215 -12.23 -16.80 -9.83
C GLY A 215 -11.40 -16.40 -11.05
N LEU A 216 -10.60 -17.32 -11.57
CA LEU A 216 -9.83 -17.10 -12.80
C LEU A 216 -10.79 -17.00 -14.00
N GLY A 217 -10.49 -16.11 -14.95
CA GLY A 217 -11.18 -16.06 -16.23
C GLY A 217 -10.79 -17.20 -17.16
N GLY A 218 -11.73 -17.66 -17.98
CA GLY A 218 -11.48 -18.57 -19.10
C GLY A 218 -10.79 -17.89 -20.26
N GLU A 219 -10.59 -18.61 -21.36
CA GLU A 219 -9.84 -18.09 -22.51
C GLU A 219 -10.36 -16.72 -22.98
N GLY A 220 -9.50 -15.69 -22.91
CA GLY A 220 -9.81 -14.28 -23.19
C GLY A 220 -10.89 -13.62 -22.32
N ALA A 221 -11.40 -14.31 -21.30
CA ALA A 221 -12.46 -13.82 -20.43
C ALA A 221 -11.90 -13.15 -19.17
N ALA A 222 -12.64 -12.20 -18.62
CA ALA A 222 -12.24 -11.47 -17.42
C ALA A 222 -12.15 -12.39 -16.19
N GLY A 223 -11.24 -12.05 -15.28
CA GLY A 223 -11.24 -12.61 -13.93
C GLY A 223 -12.42 -12.09 -13.11
N GLY A 224 -12.82 -12.85 -12.10
CA GLY A 224 -13.88 -12.47 -11.18
C GLY A 224 -13.41 -11.43 -10.17
N ASP A 225 -14.33 -10.61 -9.67
CA ASP A 225 -14.01 -9.65 -8.60
C ASP A 225 -13.74 -10.38 -7.28
N GLY A 226 -12.85 -9.83 -6.46
CA GLY A 226 -12.67 -10.27 -5.09
C GLY A 226 -13.84 -9.84 -4.20
N GLY A 227 -14.19 -10.67 -3.21
CA GLY A 227 -15.24 -10.36 -2.26
C GLY A 227 -14.83 -9.29 -1.24
N ALA A 228 -15.80 -8.62 -0.64
CA ALA A 228 -15.55 -7.61 0.38
C ALA A 228 -15.04 -8.23 1.69
N GLY A 229 -14.14 -7.50 2.37
CA GLY A 229 -13.70 -7.83 3.72
C GLY A 229 -14.77 -7.50 4.77
N GLY A 230 -14.60 -8.06 5.98
CA GLY A 230 -15.59 -8.00 7.03
C GLY A 230 -15.99 -6.59 7.48
N TRP A 231 -17.24 -6.45 7.93
CA TRP A 231 -17.85 -5.15 8.25
C TRP A 231 -17.21 -4.42 9.43
N PHE A 232 -16.64 -5.14 10.40
CA PHE A 232 -15.95 -4.54 11.54
C PHE A 232 -14.44 -4.55 11.35
N MET A 233 -13.89 -5.72 11.01
CA MET A 233 -12.50 -5.87 10.59
C MET A 233 -12.39 -6.90 9.48
N GLY A 234 -11.60 -6.61 8.46
CA GLY A 234 -11.35 -7.55 7.38
C GLY A 234 -10.48 -7.04 6.25
N VAL A 235 -9.98 -7.99 5.46
CA VAL A 235 -9.25 -7.70 4.22
C VAL A 235 -10.14 -8.08 3.03
N GLY A 236 -10.25 -7.21 2.03
CA GLY A 236 -10.91 -7.56 0.77
C GLY A 236 -10.18 -8.67 0.04
N GLY A 237 -10.93 -9.52 -0.66
CA GLY A 237 -10.38 -10.61 -1.46
C GLY A 237 -9.62 -10.09 -2.68
N THR A 238 -8.64 -10.84 -3.16
CA THR A 238 -7.92 -10.49 -4.38
C THR A 238 -8.81 -10.68 -5.61
N GLY A 239 -8.71 -9.80 -6.60
CA GLY A 239 -9.34 -10.02 -7.90
C GLY A 239 -8.73 -11.24 -8.62
N GLY A 240 -9.57 -11.97 -9.36
CA GLY A 240 -9.15 -13.11 -10.17
C GLY A 240 -8.35 -12.67 -11.39
N THR A 241 -7.44 -13.52 -11.86
CA THR A 241 -6.68 -13.23 -13.08
C THR A 241 -7.57 -13.35 -14.31
N GLY A 242 -7.42 -12.44 -15.28
CA GLY A 242 -8.00 -12.61 -16.60
C GLY A 242 -7.39 -13.82 -17.32
N GLY A 243 -8.18 -14.51 -18.14
CA GLY A 243 -7.69 -15.66 -18.87
C GLY A 243 -6.92 -15.25 -20.12
N ALA A 244 -5.88 -16.02 -20.44
CA ALA A 244 -5.11 -15.80 -21.66
C ALA A 244 -5.94 -16.14 -22.90
N GLY A 245 -5.68 -15.49 -24.04
CA GLY A 245 -6.40 -15.73 -25.30
C GLY A 245 -5.86 -14.87 -26.44
N GLU A 246 -6.49 -14.89 -27.62
CA GLU A 246 -6.12 -13.96 -28.71
C GLU A 246 -6.20 -12.50 -28.22
N THR A 247 -7.23 -12.17 -27.46
CA THR A 247 -7.27 -10.98 -26.60
C THR A 247 -7.31 -11.44 -25.16
N GLY A 248 -6.33 -11.04 -24.37
CA GLY A 248 -6.26 -11.35 -22.95
C GLY A 248 -7.44 -10.75 -22.20
N GLY A 249 -8.03 -11.52 -21.28
CA GLY A 249 -9.11 -11.03 -20.42
C GLY A 249 -8.60 -10.01 -19.40
N THR A 250 -9.45 -9.08 -18.98
CA THR A 250 -9.09 -8.14 -17.90
C THR A 250 -9.00 -8.86 -16.56
N GLY A 251 -8.10 -8.43 -15.68
CA GLY A 251 -8.09 -8.85 -14.29
C GLY A 251 -9.34 -8.37 -13.55
N GLY A 252 -9.83 -9.19 -12.61
CA GLY A 252 -10.94 -8.82 -11.73
C GLY A 252 -10.54 -7.73 -10.74
N THR A 253 -11.50 -6.95 -10.27
CA THR A 253 -11.23 -5.93 -9.25
C THR A 253 -10.94 -6.57 -7.89
N GLY A 254 -10.09 -5.92 -7.09
CA GLY A 254 -9.89 -6.32 -5.71
C GLY A 254 -11.09 -5.96 -4.85
N GLY A 255 -11.40 -6.81 -3.89
CA GLY A 255 -12.51 -6.62 -2.97
C GLY A 255 -12.32 -5.42 -2.04
N VAL A 256 -13.41 -4.77 -1.67
CA VAL A 256 -13.37 -3.59 -0.79
C VAL A 256 -13.14 -4.03 0.66
N GLY A 257 -12.23 -3.36 1.38
CA GLY A 257 -12.09 -3.50 2.83
C GLY A 257 -13.08 -2.58 3.54
N ILE A 258 -14.26 -3.07 3.93
CA ILE A 258 -15.33 -2.21 4.50
C ILE A 258 -15.03 -1.76 5.95
N GLY A 259 -14.33 -2.63 6.71
CA GLY A 259 -14.25 -2.64 8.17
C GLY A 259 -14.31 -1.31 8.93
N PHE A 260 -15.24 -1.20 9.88
CA PHE A 260 -15.38 -0.03 10.77
C PHE A 260 -14.08 0.32 11.52
N LEU A 261 -13.37 -0.69 12.06
CA LEU A 261 -12.13 -0.51 12.79
C LEU A 261 -10.89 -0.66 11.91
N LEU A 262 -10.90 -1.64 10.99
CA LEU A 262 -9.83 -1.88 10.03
C LEU A 262 -10.43 -2.50 8.76
N GLY A 263 -10.16 -1.90 7.60
CA GLY A 263 -10.50 -2.53 6.33
C GLY A 263 -9.40 -2.29 5.31
N THR A 264 -8.70 -3.33 4.89
CA THR A 264 -7.75 -3.23 3.78
C THR A 264 -8.40 -3.72 2.50
N GLY A 265 -8.23 -3.00 1.40
CA GLY A 265 -8.69 -3.44 0.09
C GLY A 265 -7.84 -4.60 -0.43
N GLY A 266 -8.47 -5.50 -1.18
CA GLY A 266 -7.79 -6.58 -1.88
C GLY A 266 -7.05 -6.07 -3.10
N THR A 267 -6.01 -6.79 -3.52
CA THR A 267 -5.27 -6.45 -4.76
C THR A 267 -6.12 -6.75 -5.98
N GLY A 268 -5.99 -5.95 -7.04
CA GLY A 268 -6.58 -6.26 -8.34
C GLY A 268 -5.94 -7.51 -8.97
N GLY A 269 -6.71 -8.23 -9.77
CA GLY A 269 -6.23 -9.39 -10.51
C GLY A 269 -5.33 -9.00 -11.69
N THR A 270 -4.42 -9.87 -12.09
CA THR A 270 -3.62 -9.62 -13.30
C THR A 270 -4.47 -9.77 -14.55
N GLY A 271 -4.21 -8.97 -15.58
CA GLY A 271 -4.74 -9.20 -16.91
C GLY A 271 -4.17 -10.49 -17.53
N GLY A 272 -4.93 -11.09 -18.45
CA GLY A 272 -4.53 -12.25 -19.21
C GLY A 272 -3.56 -11.88 -20.33
N ASP A 273 -2.64 -12.78 -20.65
CA ASP A 273 -1.74 -12.61 -21.79
C ASP A 273 -2.49 -12.86 -23.11
N GLY A 274 -2.05 -12.23 -24.20
CA GLY A 274 -2.61 -12.46 -25.53
C GLY A 274 -1.84 -11.77 -26.64
N ASP A 275 -2.36 -11.82 -27.86
CA ASP A 275 -1.89 -10.98 -28.96
C ASP A 275 -2.06 -9.50 -28.54
N ILE A 276 -3.26 -9.18 -28.03
CA ILE A 276 -3.51 -7.98 -27.22
C ILE A 276 -3.60 -8.41 -25.75
N GLY A 277 -2.74 -7.87 -24.89
CA GLY A 277 -2.78 -8.17 -23.45
C GLY A 277 -3.99 -7.55 -22.76
N GLY A 278 -4.55 -8.25 -21.77
CA GLY A 278 -5.68 -7.75 -20.99
C GLY A 278 -5.24 -6.78 -19.89
N ASP A 279 -6.07 -5.80 -19.55
CA ASP A 279 -5.75 -4.84 -18.49
C ASP A 279 -5.74 -5.50 -17.11
N GLY A 280 -4.92 -4.97 -16.21
CA GLY A 280 -4.94 -5.33 -14.80
C GLY A 280 -6.18 -4.80 -14.09
N GLY A 281 -6.68 -5.56 -13.12
CA GLY A 281 -7.81 -5.18 -12.30
C GLY A 281 -7.47 -4.03 -11.34
N VAL A 282 -8.45 -3.19 -11.03
CA VAL A 282 -8.28 -2.12 -10.03
C VAL A 282 -8.20 -2.73 -8.63
N GLY A 283 -7.33 -2.20 -7.78
CA GLY A 283 -7.26 -2.59 -6.37
C GLY A 283 -8.46 -2.09 -5.56
N GLY A 284 -8.89 -2.87 -4.58
CA GLY A 284 -10.03 -2.54 -3.73
C GLY A 284 -9.74 -1.33 -2.83
N ALA A 285 -10.78 -0.54 -2.53
CA ALA A 285 -10.64 0.53 -1.55
C ALA A 285 -10.52 -0.02 -0.13
N GLY A 286 -9.75 0.65 0.72
CA GLY A 286 -9.73 0.42 2.16
C GLY A 286 -10.88 1.11 2.89
N ALA A 287 -11.03 0.80 4.17
CA ALA A 287 -12.09 1.34 5.02
C ALA A 287 -11.93 2.83 5.28
N TRP A 288 -13.04 3.48 5.58
CA TRP A 288 -13.09 4.94 5.73
C TRP A 288 -12.18 5.51 6.84
N TRP A 289 -12.01 4.82 7.97
CA TRP A 289 -11.24 5.33 9.12
C TRP A 289 -9.76 4.91 9.12
N LEU A 290 -9.52 3.61 9.11
CA LEU A 290 -8.21 2.96 9.13
C LEU A 290 -8.22 1.92 8.02
N GLY A 291 -7.74 2.32 6.85
CA GLY A 291 -7.85 1.45 5.68
C GLY A 291 -6.72 1.62 4.69
N ARG A 292 -6.14 0.51 4.28
CA ARG A 292 -5.16 0.50 3.20
C ARG A 292 -5.88 0.21 1.89
N GLY A 293 -5.61 0.96 0.85
CA GLY A 293 -6.02 0.58 -0.50
C GLY A 293 -5.25 -0.65 -0.98
N GLY A 294 -5.93 -1.52 -1.71
CA GLY A 294 -5.29 -2.65 -2.39
C GLY A 294 -4.51 -2.20 -3.61
N ASP A 295 -3.41 -2.88 -3.92
CA ASP A 295 -2.61 -2.55 -5.10
C ASP A 295 -3.35 -2.95 -6.38
N GLY A 296 -3.12 -2.23 -7.47
CA GLY A 296 -3.65 -2.56 -8.79
C GLY A 296 -2.97 -3.78 -9.39
N GLY A 297 -3.71 -4.54 -10.19
CA GLY A 297 -3.22 -5.71 -10.89
C GLY A 297 -2.28 -5.37 -12.04
N LEU A 298 -1.40 -6.30 -12.40
CA LEU A 298 -0.53 -6.15 -13.55
C LEU A 298 -1.32 -6.28 -14.86
N GLY A 299 -0.96 -5.52 -15.89
CA GLY A 299 -1.43 -5.75 -17.26
C GLY A 299 -0.80 -7.02 -17.86
N GLY A 300 -1.57 -7.72 -18.69
CA GLY A 300 -1.12 -8.91 -19.43
C GLY A 300 -0.15 -8.55 -20.55
N GLN A 301 0.72 -9.49 -20.91
CA GLN A 301 1.65 -9.30 -22.02
C GLN A 301 0.93 -9.36 -23.37
N GLY A 302 1.37 -8.51 -24.30
CA GLY A 302 0.98 -8.56 -25.71
C GLY A 302 1.92 -9.44 -26.54
N GLY A 303 1.56 -9.68 -27.80
CA GLY A 303 2.34 -10.48 -28.75
C GLY A 303 3.60 -9.78 -29.28
N ASP A 304 4.44 -10.54 -29.99
CA ASP A 304 5.74 -10.08 -30.53
C ASP A 304 5.59 -9.08 -31.72
N GLU A 305 4.38 -8.88 -32.27
CA GLU A 305 4.12 -8.09 -33.49
C GLU A 305 3.42 -6.74 -33.21
N ALA A 306 4.10 -5.80 -32.54
CA ALA A 306 3.63 -4.41 -32.35
C ALA A 306 2.26 -4.23 -31.65
N GLU A 307 1.72 -5.28 -31.06
CA GLU A 307 0.49 -5.27 -30.30
C GLU A 307 0.79 -4.89 -28.84
N SER A 308 -0.01 -3.98 -28.30
CA SER A 308 0.16 -3.47 -26.94
C SER A 308 -0.32 -4.52 -25.94
N GLY A 309 0.55 -4.84 -24.97
CA GLY A 309 0.12 -5.44 -23.71
C GLY A 309 -0.87 -4.55 -22.98
N GLY A 310 -1.57 -5.15 -22.01
CA GLY A 310 -2.63 -4.47 -21.28
C GLY A 310 -2.09 -3.40 -20.34
N ASP A 311 -2.92 -2.42 -20.03
CA ASP A 311 -2.62 -1.42 -19.02
C ASP A 311 -2.60 -2.05 -17.62
N GLY A 312 -1.80 -1.49 -16.72
CA GLY A 312 -1.84 -1.86 -15.31
C GLY A 312 -3.06 -1.29 -14.61
N GLY A 313 -3.60 -2.02 -13.64
CA GLY A 313 -4.74 -1.59 -12.83
C GLY A 313 -4.38 -0.44 -11.90
N ALA A 314 -5.32 0.47 -11.65
CA ALA A 314 -5.13 1.50 -10.63
C ALA A 314 -5.13 0.90 -9.23
N GLY A 315 -4.40 1.50 -8.30
CA GLY A 315 -4.48 1.17 -6.88
C GLY A 315 -5.76 1.71 -6.23
N GLY A 316 -6.25 1.01 -5.22
CA GLY A 316 -7.42 1.41 -4.45
C GLY A 316 -7.15 2.58 -3.50
N ALA A 317 -8.17 3.36 -3.18
CA ALA A 317 -8.05 4.43 -2.19
C ALA A 317 -7.85 3.87 -0.77
N GLY A 318 -7.02 4.54 0.03
CA GLY A 318 -6.94 4.31 1.47
C GLY A 318 -8.07 5.00 2.24
N GLY A 319 -8.09 4.79 3.56
CA GLY A 319 -9.03 5.43 4.48
C GLY A 319 -8.78 6.93 4.62
N VAL A 320 -9.84 7.70 4.84
CA VAL A 320 -9.86 9.17 4.81
C VAL A 320 -9.04 9.82 5.91
N LEU A 321 -8.94 9.20 7.10
CA LEU A 321 -8.13 9.74 8.19
C LEU A 321 -6.73 9.11 8.19
N PHE A 322 -6.68 7.79 8.25
CA PHE A 322 -5.46 7.01 8.25
C PHE A 322 -5.55 5.91 7.19
N GLY A 323 -4.65 5.93 6.22
CA GLY A 323 -4.72 4.94 5.18
C GLY A 323 -3.84 5.23 3.99
N ARG A 324 -2.88 4.35 3.73
CA ARG A 324 -2.11 4.43 2.50
C ARG A 324 -3.00 4.00 1.32
N GLY A 325 -2.96 4.75 0.22
CA GLY A 325 -3.49 4.25 -1.04
C GLY A 325 -2.68 3.06 -1.58
N GLY A 326 -3.34 2.18 -2.34
CA GLY A 326 -2.67 1.07 -3.00
C GLY A 326 -1.81 1.55 -4.16
N ASP A 327 -0.71 0.86 -4.44
CA ASP A 327 0.15 1.17 -5.58
C ASP A 327 -0.55 0.78 -6.89
N GLY A 328 -0.24 1.47 -7.99
CA GLY A 328 -0.72 1.10 -9.31
C GLY A 328 0.04 -0.13 -9.84
N GLY A 329 -0.64 -0.96 -10.63
CA GLY A 329 -0.05 -2.11 -11.29
C GLY A 329 0.80 -1.73 -12.50
N LEU A 330 1.85 -2.49 -12.80
CA LEU A 330 2.62 -2.30 -14.02
C LEU A 330 1.80 -2.74 -15.25
N GLY A 331 1.92 -2.03 -16.36
CA GLY A 331 1.40 -2.49 -17.65
C GLY A 331 2.24 -3.61 -18.26
N GLY A 332 1.64 -4.32 -19.22
CA GLY A 332 2.35 -5.22 -20.13
C GLY A 332 3.25 -4.46 -21.11
N GLN A 333 3.99 -5.17 -21.97
CA GLN A 333 4.82 -4.50 -22.98
C GLN A 333 4.01 -3.53 -23.86
N GLY A 334 4.34 -2.24 -23.81
CA GLY A 334 3.60 -1.20 -24.55
C GLY A 334 2.31 -0.72 -23.87
N GLY A 335 1.87 -1.38 -22.80
CA GLY A 335 0.77 -0.93 -21.94
C GLY A 335 1.21 0.14 -20.94
N ALA A 336 0.29 1.01 -20.55
CA ALA A 336 0.51 2.01 -19.52
C ALA A 336 0.55 1.37 -18.13
N GLY A 337 1.28 1.97 -17.20
CA GLY A 337 1.15 1.60 -15.78
C GLY A 337 -0.10 2.23 -15.16
N GLY A 338 -0.66 1.57 -14.16
CA GLY A 338 -1.78 2.07 -13.38
C GLY A 338 -1.39 3.21 -12.44
N LEU A 339 -2.36 4.08 -12.14
CA LEU A 339 -2.20 5.15 -11.16
C LEU A 339 -2.21 4.59 -9.73
N GLY A 340 -1.52 5.26 -8.81
CA GLY A 340 -1.65 4.96 -7.39
C GLY A 340 -3.02 5.41 -6.85
N GLY A 341 -3.49 4.75 -5.80
CA GLY A 341 -4.70 5.15 -5.10
C GLY A 341 -4.48 6.35 -4.18
N ALA A 342 -5.53 7.13 -3.94
CA ALA A 342 -5.47 8.25 -3.00
C ALA A 342 -5.19 7.76 -1.57
N GLY A 343 -4.38 8.50 -0.82
CA GLY A 343 -4.20 8.30 0.62
C GLY A 343 -5.21 9.10 1.44
N GLY A 344 -5.28 8.80 2.74
CA GLY A 344 -5.99 9.60 3.73
C GLY A 344 -5.28 10.90 4.09
N PHE A 345 -5.91 11.73 4.93
CA PHE A 345 -5.33 12.97 5.45
C PHE A 345 -3.94 12.76 6.10
N LEU A 346 -3.76 11.65 6.81
CA LEU A 346 -2.48 11.24 7.42
C LEU A 346 -1.88 10.00 6.74
N GLY A 347 -2.41 9.61 5.58
CA GLY A 347 -1.99 8.44 4.82
C GLY A 347 -1.33 8.84 3.52
N ALA A 348 -0.23 8.18 3.16
CA ALA A 348 0.40 8.47 1.87
C ALA A 348 -0.42 7.92 0.69
N ALA A 349 -0.41 8.62 -0.42
CA ALA A 349 -0.92 8.05 -1.67
C ALA A 349 -0.09 6.82 -2.11
N GLY A 350 -0.71 6.01 -2.95
CA GLY A 350 -0.05 4.92 -3.66
C GLY A 350 0.93 5.44 -4.69
N ILE A 351 1.94 4.64 -5.00
CA ILE A 351 2.90 4.91 -6.07
C ILE A 351 2.25 4.48 -7.39
N SER A 352 2.10 5.43 -8.31
CA SER A 352 1.77 5.13 -9.70
C SER A 352 2.88 4.31 -10.37
N ALA A 353 2.47 3.29 -11.12
CA ALA A 353 3.30 2.53 -12.03
C ALA A 353 3.50 3.21 -13.38
N ALA A 354 2.69 4.24 -13.70
CA ALA A 354 2.97 5.10 -14.84
C ALA A 354 4.27 5.90 -14.61
N PRO A 355 5.12 6.08 -15.65
CA PRO A 355 6.39 6.77 -15.52
C PRO A 355 6.19 8.24 -15.10
N TYR A 356 7.02 8.73 -14.18
CA TYR A 356 6.99 10.13 -13.72
C TYR A 356 7.83 11.06 -14.59
N VAL A 357 8.88 10.53 -15.22
CA VAL A 357 9.80 11.29 -16.06
C VAL A 357 9.62 10.87 -17.51
N GLN A 358 9.26 11.82 -18.37
CA GLN A 358 9.07 11.61 -19.80
C GLN A 358 10.41 11.40 -20.49
N HIS A 359 11.34 12.35 -20.30
CA HIS A 359 12.69 12.27 -20.84
C HIS A 359 13.64 13.19 -20.06
N THR A 360 14.94 13.03 -20.30
CA THR A 360 16.00 13.84 -19.72
C THR A 360 16.95 14.32 -20.81
N GLN A 361 17.56 15.50 -20.64
CA GLN A 361 18.50 16.05 -21.60
C GLN A 361 19.64 16.79 -20.90
N TRP A 362 20.88 16.37 -21.16
CA TRP A 362 22.06 17.15 -20.80
C TRP A 362 22.24 18.34 -21.74
N VAL A 363 22.46 19.51 -21.16
CA VAL A 363 22.74 20.76 -21.86
C VAL A 363 23.94 21.47 -21.24
N THR A 364 24.49 22.43 -21.97
CA THR A 364 25.50 23.36 -21.45
C THR A 364 24.93 24.77 -21.50
N TYR A 365 24.99 25.47 -20.37
CA TYR A 365 24.53 26.84 -20.23
C TYR A 365 25.50 27.61 -19.34
N ASP A 366 25.83 28.83 -19.76
CA ASP A 366 26.74 29.75 -19.05
C ASP A 366 28.07 29.10 -18.57
N GLY A 367 28.59 28.15 -19.36
CA GLY A 367 29.83 27.43 -19.06
C GLY A 367 29.71 26.26 -18.06
N GLY A 368 28.52 25.99 -17.52
CA GLY A 368 28.21 24.84 -16.69
C GLY A 368 27.36 23.77 -17.41
N THR A 369 27.40 22.54 -16.92
CA THR A 369 26.50 21.46 -17.37
C THR A 369 25.19 21.49 -16.58
N SER A 370 24.07 21.20 -17.22
CA SER A 370 22.75 21.04 -16.58
C SER A 370 22.04 19.81 -17.15
N LEU A 371 21.39 19.05 -16.28
CA LEU A 371 20.47 17.98 -16.65
C LEU A 371 19.04 18.50 -16.56
N ARG A 372 18.39 18.66 -17.71
CA ARG A 372 16.97 19.00 -17.77
C ARG A 372 16.14 17.74 -17.63
N VAL A 373 15.23 17.72 -16.68
CA VAL A 373 14.26 16.66 -16.45
C VAL A 373 12.89 17.14 -16.89
N TYR A 374 12.23 16.37 -17.76
CA TYR A 374 10.90 16.69 -18.27
C TYR A 374 9.88 15.70 -17.65
N PRO A 375 9.01 16.16 -16.74
CA PRO A 375 8.01 15.29 -16.12
C PRO A 375 6.90 14.87 -17.10
N THR A 376 6.32 13.69 -16.89
CA THR A 376 5.06 13.28 -17.53
C THR A 376 3.86 14.04 -16.95
N GLY A 377 2.67 13.87 -17.53
CA GLY A 377 1.43 14.37 -16.92
C GLY A 377 1.24 13.86 -15.49
N THR A 378 1.45 12.55 -15.27
CA THR A 378 1.43 11.93 -13.94
C THR A 378 2.48 12.54 -13.01
N GLY A 379 3.72 12.72 -13.48
CA GLY A 379 4.78 13.38 -12.73
C GLY A 379 4.42 14.79 -12.28
N ARG A 380 3.73 15.57 -13.12
CA ARG A 380 3.27 16.93 -12.77
C ARG A 380 2.11 16.91 -11.78
N THR A 381 1.14 16.03 -11.97
CA THR A 381 0.01 15.92 -11.05
C THR A 381 0.49 15.58 -9.64
N GLU A 382 1.38 14.59 -9.50
CA GLU A 382 1.88 14.12 -8.20
C GLU A 382 2.87 15.11 -7.55
N ALA A 383 3.72 15.77 -8.34
CA ALA A 383 4.59 16.86 -7.85
C ALA A 383 3.79 18.13 -7.47
N GLY A 384 2.59 18.30 -8.05
CA GLY A 384 1.67 19.38 -7.71
C GLY A 384 0.95 19.20 -6.37
N GLU A 385 1.22 18.12 -5.63
CA GLU A 385 0.60 17.81 -4.35
C GLU A 385 1.63 17.77 -3.20
N LEU A 386 1.23 18.22 -2.01
CA LEU A 386 2.08 18.13 -0.82
C LEU A 386 2.10 16.68 -0.30
N GLY A 387 3.25 16.23 0.21
CA GLY A 387 3.39 14.93 0.87
C GLY A 387 3.74 13.74 -0.04
N THR A 388 3.99 13.97 -1.34
CA THR A 388 4.31 12.94 -2.34
C THR A 388 5.81 12.59 -2.41
N LEU A 389 6.53 12.68 -1.28
CA LEU A 389 7.98 12.39 -1.24
C LEU A 389 8.33 10.99 -1.75
N ARG A 390 7.47 10.01 -1.46
CA ARG A 390 7.69 8.63 -1.90
C ARG A 390 7.68 8.52 -3.43
N GLN A 391 6.77 9.22 -4.07
CA GLN A 391 6.68 9.34 -5.52
C GLN A 391 7.87 10.14 -6.07
N GLY A 392 8.30 11.21 -5.38
CA GLY A 392 9.51 11.95 -5.74
C GLY A 392 10.77 11.09 -5.72
N GLU A 393 10.96 10.23 -4.72
CA GLU A 393 12.08 9.27 -4.71
C GLU A 393 12.00 8.25 -5.84
N GLN A 394 10.79 7.77 -6.15
CA GLN A 394 10.58 6.86 -7.27
C GLN A 394 10.90 7.56 -8.60
N ALA A 395 10.44 8.79 -8.79
CA ALA A 395 10.76 9.60 -9.97
C ALA A 395 12.26 9.89 -10.08
N TRP A 396 12.95 10.14 -8.96
CA TRP A 396 14.40 10.28 -8.93
C TRP A 396 15.10 9.00 -9.39
N SER A 397 14.61 7.83 -8.98
CA SER A 397 15.14 6.54 -9.45
C SER A 397 15.05 6.39 -10.97
N GLU A 398 14.01 6.94 -11.60
CA GLU A 398 13.88 6.94 -13.06
C GLU A 398 14.88 7.89 -13.75
N VAL A 399 15.22 9.02 -13.11
CA VAL A 399 16.27 9.94 -13.60
C VAL A 399 17.62 9.22 -13.55
N VAL A 400 17.95 8.61 -12.41
CA VAL A 400 19.21 7.87 -12.19
C VAL A 400 19.34 6.67 -13.12
N LYS A 401 18.23 5.96 -13.40
CA LYS A 401 18.22 4.85 -14.35
C LYS A 401 18.63 5.30 -15.77
N ARG A 402 18.28 6.52 -16.17
CA ARG A 402 18.62 7.10 -17.48
C ARG A 402 19.99 7.79 -17.49
N ASN A 403 20.39 8.40 -16.36
CA ASN A 403 21.61 9.19 -16.20
C ASN A 403 22.31 8.78 -14.90
N PRO A 404 23.01 7.64 -14.86
CA PRO A 404 23.64 7.14 -13.63
C PRO A 404 24.60 8.13 -12.98
N GLU A 405 25.25 8.98 -13.78
CA GLU A 405 26.16 10.05 -13.36
C GLU A 405 25.48 11.19 -12.60
N ALA A 406 24.16 11.33 -12.70
CA ALA A 406 23.38 12.33 -11.97
C ALA A 406 23.16 11.96 -10.49
N ASN A 407 23.50 10.73 -10.07
CA ASN A 407 23.24 10.22 -8.73
C ASN A 407 24.18 10.80 -7.66
N THR A 408 24.03 12.10 -7.40
CA THR A 408 24.76 12.84 -6.37
C THR A 408 23.77 13.42 -5.35
N ALA A 409 24.21 13.66 -4.11
CA ALA A 409 23.36 14.21 -3.05
C ALA A 409 22.76 15.57 -3.45
N GLY A 410 23.58 16.47 -3.99
CA GLY A 410 23.14 17.80 -4.42
C GLY A 410 22.14 17.79 -5.58
N MET A 411 22.34 16.95 -6.60
CA MET A 411 21.38 16.86 -7.72
C MET A 411 20.06 16.20 -7.29
N ARG A 412 20.11 15.22 -6.39
CA ARG A 412 18.91 14.63 -5.79
C ARG A 412 18.14 15.67 -4.97
N ALA A 413 18.83 16.48 -4.17
CA ALA A 413 18.21 17.53 -3.37
C ALA A 413 17.56 18.62 -4.24
N GLN A 414 18.22 19.03 -5.34
CA GLN A 414 17.62 19.92 -6.35
C GLN A 414 16.35 19.31 -6.95
N PHE A 415 16.39 18.03 -7.34
CA PHE A 415 15.24 17.33 -7.92
C PHE A 415 14.05 17.25 -6.96
N LEU A 416 14.29 16.82 -5.71
CA LEU A 416 13.23 16.71 -4.72
C LEU A 416 12.66 18.07 -4.33
N CYS A 417 13.49 19.13 -4.33
CA CYS A 417 13.02 20.49 -4.14
C CYS A 417 12.08 20.92 -5.29
N HIS A 418 12.44 20.62 -6.53
CA HIS A 418 11.57 20.85 -7.70
C HIS A 418 10.25 20.09 -7.59
N TRP A 419 10.31 18.81 -7.20
CA TRP A 419 9.16 17.94 -7.01
C TRP A 419 8.22 18.46 -5.93
N GLN A 420 8.72 18.77 -4.74
CA GLN A 420 7.86 19.07 -3.59
C GLN A 420 7.34 20.51 -3.55
N PHE A 421 8.04 21.45 -4.17
CA PHE A 421 7.79 22.87 -3.93
C PHE A 421 7.61 23.66 -5.22
N VAL A 422 8.46 23.45 -6.22
CA VAL A 422 8.43 24.30 -7.42
C VAL A 422 7.20 23.99 -8.27
N GLU A 423 6.86 22.73 -8.48
CA GLU A 423 5.65 22.40 -9.25
C GLU A 423 4.36 22.82 -8.51
N PHE A 424 4.36 22.85 -7.17
CA PHE A 424 3.24 23.33 -6.36
C PHE A 424 3.07 24.86 -6.41
N ILE A 425 4.16 25.63 -6.25
CA ILE A 425 4.12 27.10 -6.11
C ILE A 425 4.23 27.80 -7.47
N GLN A 426 4.96 27.21 -8.42
CA GLN A 426 5.18 27.71 -9.78
C GLN A 426 4.95 26.58 -10.80
N PRO A 427 3.69 26.11 -10.94
CA PRO A 427 3.37 24.98 -11.81
C PRO A 427 3.71 25.25 -13.27
N GLY A 428 4.04 24.17 -14.00
CA GLY A 428 4.17 24.22 -15.46
C GLY A 428 5.53 24.67 -15.98
N LYS A 429 6.58 24.66 -15.15
CA LYS A 429 7.96 24.79 -15.65
C LYS A 429 8.21 23.71 -16.70
N THR A 430 8.75 24.10 -17.85
CA THR A 430 8.96 23.17 -18.99
C THR A 430 9.87 22.01 -18.58
N SER A 431 10.94 22.30 -17.86
CA SER A 431 11.86 21.31 -17.27
C SER A 431 12.28 21.72 -15.86
N TRP A 432 12.72 20.71 -15.10
CA TRP A 432 13.45 20.89 -13.84
C TRP A 432 14.93 20.67 -14.12
N ASN A 433 15.74 21.69 -13.86
CA ASN A 433 17.15 21.71 -14.28
C ASN A 433 18.01 21.36 -13.07
N LEU A 434 18.91 20.39 -13.23
CA LEU A 434 19.75 19.87 -12.17
C LEU A 434 21.22 20.08 -12.53
N GLU A 435 21.94 20.81 -11.71
CA GLU A 435 23.32 21.19 -11.99
C GLU A 435 24.31 20.50 -11.04
N PRO A 436 25.29 19.72 -11.56
CA PRO A 436 26.28 19.03 -10.73
C PRO A 436 27.33 19.96 -10.10
N TRP A 437 27.44 21.20 -10.59
CA TRP A 437 28.40 22.19 -10.09
C TRP A 437 27.83 23.06 -8.96
N ARG A 438 26.52 22.98 -8.69
CA ARG A 438 25.90 23.72 -7.59
C ARG A 438 26.33 23.13 -6.24
N PRO A 439 26.52 23.98 -5.21
CA PRO A 439 26.89 23.52 -3.89
C PRO A 439 25.79 22.66 -3.28
N ASP A 440 26.20 21.66 -2.51
CA ASP A 440 25.31 20.92 -1.62
C ASP A 440 25.01 21.79 -0.39
N VAL A 441 23.76 22.21 -0.23
CA VAL A 441 23.31 23.16 0.80
C VAL A 441 22.12 22.60 1.56
N SER A 442 21.74 23.23 2.67
CA SER A 442 20.58 22.81 3.44
C SER A 442 19.28 22.92 2.62
N THR A 443 18.25 22.15 2.99
CA THR A 443 16.93 22.23 2.33
C THR A 443 16.38 23.65 2.33
N LEU A 444 16.62 24.39 3.41
CA LEU A 444 16.16 25.76 3.60
C LEU A 444 16.87 26.73 2.64
N ASP A 445 18.17 26.54 2.41
CA ASP A 445 18.94 27.30 1.42
C ASP A 445 18.54 26.96 -0.02
N LEU A 446 18.22 25.69 -0.31
CA LEU A 446 17.67 25.27 -1.60
C LEU A 446 16.36 26.01 -1.91
N LEU A 447 15.44 26.05 -0.95
CA LEU A 447 14.15 26.75 -1.09
C LEU A 447 14.32 28.26 -1.27
N ALA A 448 15.19 28.88 -0.46
CA ALA A 448 15.47 30.31 -0.55
C ALA A 448 16.03 30.73 -1.92
N ASN A 449 16.61 29.78 -2.67
CA ASN A 449 17.21 29.99 -3.99
C ASN A 449 16.43 29.27 -5.11
N GLY A 450 15.12 29.05 -4.95
CA GLY A 450 14.28 28.53 -6.04
C GLY A 450 14.64 27.10 -6.50
N CYS A 451 15.23 26.32 -5.60
CA CYS A 451 15.79 24.98 -5.81
C CYS A 451 17.08 24.91 -6.63
N ASN A 452 17.67 26.06 -7.00
CA ASN A 452 18.91 26.15 -7.79
C ASN A 452 19.93 27.10 -7.15
N PRO A 453 20.60 26.70 -6.05
CA PRO A 453 21.51 27.55 -5.30
C PRO A 453 22.81 27.87 -6.06
N GLY A 454 23.42 29.03 -5.79
CA GLY A 454 24.83 29.28 -6.13
C GLY A 454 25.15 29.77 -7.55
N GLY A 455 24.19 30.28 -8.33
CA GLY A 455 24.46 30.84 -9.66
C GLY A 455 23.22 31.29 -10.43
N ALA A 456 23.41 31.94 -11.58
CA ALA A 456 22.31 32.37 -12.44
C ALA A 456 21.44 31.18 -12.90
N GLU A 457 20.13 31.38 -12.97
CA GLU A 457 19.21 30.36 -13.49
C GLU A 457 19.20 30.37 -15.02
N GLU A 458 19.08 29.18 -15.61
CA GLU A 458 18.74 29.07 -17.03
C GLU A 458 17.28 29.54 -17.23
N PRO A 459 17.01 30.51 -18.12
CA PRO A 459 15.65 31.03 -18.32
C PRO A 459 14.79 30.06 -19.13
N PHE A 460 13.63 29.64 -18.58
CA PHE A 460 12.53 28.99 -19.33
C PHE A 460 11.16 29.40 -18.79
#